data_AF-A0A353NBG3-F1
#
_entry.id   AF-A0A353NBG3-F1
#
_cell.length_a   1.000
_cell.length_b   1.000
_cell.length_c   1.000
_cell.angle_alpha   90.00
_cell.angle_beta   90.00
_cell.angle_gamma   90.00
#
_symmetry.space_group_name_H-M   'P 1'
#
loop_
_entity.id
_entity.type
_entity.pdbx_description
1 polymer ?
#
loop_
_entity_poly.entity_id
_entity_poly.type
_entity_poly.pdbx_seq_one_letter_code
_entity_poly.pdbx_strand_id
1 'polypeptide(L)' 'MCAITGVNTLIVLESVRIVSYSSEGKHDIRNGLLLRADFHRLFDVGLVSVTPDLRVKISPRIRESWLSGKS' A
#
# COMPACT_ATOMS: atom_id res chain seq x y z
N MET A 1 -7.50 -11.67 -1.49
CA MET A 1 -6.42 -11.59 -2.50
C MET A 1 -5.73 -10.23 -2.43
N CYS A 2 -4.40 -10.19 -2.57
CA CYS A 2 -3.60 -8.97 -2.67
C CYS A 2 -3.94 -8.21 -3.95
N ALA A 3 -4.25 -6.92 -3.85
CA ALA A 3 -4.65 -6.08 -4.97
C ALA A 3 -3.51 -5.82 -5.98
N ILE A 4 -2.25 -5.91 -5.56
CA ILE A 4 -1.07 -5.61 -6.41
C ILE A 4 -0.49 -6.88 -7.04
N THR A 5 -0.31 -7.94 -6.25
CA THR A 5 0.42 -9.14 -6.68
C THR A 5 -0.47 -10.32 -7.03
N GLY A 6 -1.79 -10.24 -6.76
CA GLY A 6 -2.70 -11.37 -6.97
C GLY A 6 -2.52 -12.54 -5.99
N VAL A 7 -1.60 -12.44 -5.02
CA VAL A 7 -1.38 -13.49 -4.02
C VAL A 7 -2.63 -13.68 -3.16
N ASN A 8 -3.04 -14.93 -2.95
CA ASN A 8 -4.22 -15.27 -2.16
C ASN A 8 -3.92 -15.98 -0.83
N THR A 9 -2.65 -16.04 -0.42
CA THR A 9 -2.25 -16.60 0.87
C THR A 9 -2.63 -15.64 1.99
N LEU A 10 -3.67 -15.96 2.77
CA LEU A 10 -4.22 -15.07 3.81
C LEU A 10 -3.16 -14.61 4.84
N ILE A 11 -2.21 -15.48 5.19
CA ILE A 11 -1.17 -15.21 6.21
C ILE A 11 -0.29 -14.01 5.84
N VAL A 12 -0.14 -13.70 4.55
CA VAL A 12 0.71 -12.58 4.11
C VAL A 12 -0.07 -11.29 3.84
N LEU A 13 -1.40 -11.32 3.98
CA LEU A 13 -2.28 -10.20 3.64
C LEU A 13 -2.55 -9.31 4.86
N GLU A 14 -2.43 -8.01 4.65
CA GLU A 14 -2.78 -6.95 5.60
C GLU A 14 -3.72 -5.95 4.92
N SER A 15 -4.64 -5.35 5.68
CA SER A 15 -5.52 -4.30 5.16
C SER A 15 -4.88 -2.93 5.34
N VAL A 16 -4.80 -2.15 4.28
CA VAL A 16 -4.39 -0.74 4.31
C VAL A 16 -5.57 0.16 4.00
N ARG A 17 -5.56 1.41 4.51
CA ARG A 17 -6.57 2.42 4.16
C ARG A 17 -6.06 3.42 3.14
N ILE A 18 -6.90 3.73 2.14
CA ILE A 18 -6.55 4.65 1.05
C ILE A 18 -6.52 6.09 1.56
N VAL A 19 -7.52 6.47 2.36
CA VAL A 19 -7.65 7.78 2.99
C VAL A 19 -7.51 7.67 4.51
N SER A 20 -6.68 8.55 5.07
CA SER A 20 -6.43 8.66 6.50
C SER A 20 -7.71 8.90 7.28
N TYR A 21 -7.81 8.32 8.48
CA TYR A 21 -8.97 8.49 9.37
C TYR A 21 -9.35 9.95 9.63
N SER A 22 -8.31 10.78 9.80
CA SER A 22 -8.44 12.21 10.09
C SER A 22 -9.15 12.99 8.99
N SER A 23 -9.23 12.45 7.76
CA SER A 23 -9.77 13.16 6.61
C SER A 23 -11.22 12.80 6.28
N GLU A 24 -11.70 11.60 6.62
CA GLU A 24 -13.03 11.15 6.16
C GLU A 24 -14.09 10.93 7.23
N GLY A 25 -13.76 10.78 8.52
CA GLY A 25 -14.73 10.71 9.63
C GLY A 25 -15.74 9.54 9.60
N LYS A 26 -15.97 8.89 8.46
CA LYS A 26 -16.84 7.73 8.23
C LYS A 26 -15.99 6.50 7.92
N HIS A 27 -16.31 5.40 8.60
CA HIS A 27 -15.79 4.08 8.27
C HIS A 27 -16.47 3.57 6.99
N ASP A 28 -15.81 3.74 5.84
CA ASP A 28 -16.20 3.06 4.60
C ASP A 28 -15.27 1.87 4.36
N ILE A 29 -15.83 0.67 4.24
CA ILE A 29 -15.09 -0.56 3.93
C ILE A 29 -14.42 -0.50 2.55
N ARG A 30 -14.93 0.34 1.64
CA ARG A 30 -14.35 0.57 0.30
C ARG A 30 -13.10 1.44 0.35
N ASN A 31 -12.83 2.09 1.48
CA ASN A 31 -11.61 2.86 1.73
C ASN A 31 -10.42 1.97 2.11
N GLY A 32 -10.47 0.66 1.78
CA GLY A 32 -9.46 -0.32 2.17
C GLY A 32 -8.98 -1.17 0.99
N LEU A 33 -7.68 -1.52 1.01
CA LEU A 33 -7.08 -2.48 0.08
C LEU A 33 -6.44 -3.62 0.88
N LEU A 34 -6.54 -4.85 0.38
CA LEU A 34 -5.75 -5.97 0.88
C LEU A 34 -4.42 -6.01 0.14
N LEU A 35 -3.33 -5.84 0.87
CA LEU A 35 -1.97 -5.85 0.34
C LEU A 35 -1.12 -6.89 1.05
N ARG A 36 -0.02 -7.28 0.42
CA ARG A 36 1.02 -8.06 1.12
C ARG A 36 1.73 -7.15 2.13
N ALA A 37 2.22 -7.72 3.24
CA ALA A 37 2.81 -6.97 4.34
C ALA A 37 3.97 -6.01 3.96
N ASP A 38 4.72 -6.32 2.89
CA ASP A 38 5.75 -5.45 2.34
C ASP A 38 5.16 -4.25 1.59
N PHE A 39 4.15 -4.46 0.74
CA PHE A 39 3.43 -3.40 0.06
C PHE A 39 2.63 -2.52 1.02
N HIS A 40 2.10 -3.08 2.10
CA HIS A 40 1.46 -2.32 3.17
C HIS A 40 2.44 -1.33 3.80
N ARG A 41 3.63 -1.79 4.19
CA ARG A 41 4.69 -0.91 4.72
C ARG A 41 5.09 0.17 3.72
N LEU A 42 5.27 -0.17 2.44
CA LEU A 42 5.58 0.80 1.39
C LEU A 42 4.46 1.83 1.18
N PHE A 43 3.20 1.41 1.36
CA PHE A 43 2.04 2.29 1.28
C PHE A 43 2.01 3.28 2.44
N ASP A 44 2.22 2.80 3.67
CA ASP A 44 2.22 3.63 4.88
C ASP A 44 3.27 4.74 4.82
N VAL A 45 4.45 4.45 4.27
CA VAL A 45 5.53 5.45 4.12
C VAL A 45 5.43 6.30 2.84
N GLY A 46 4.37 6.12 2.04
CA GLY A 46 4.14 6.87 0.80
C GLY A 46 5.10 6.54 -0.34
N LEU A 47 5.75 5.37 -0.31
CA LEU A 47 6.59 4.87 -1.40
C LEU A 47 5.81 4.15 -2.49
N VAL A 48 4.64 3.59 -2.15
CA VAL A 48 3.69 3.01 -3.09
C VAL A 48 2.31 3.61 -2.82
N SER A 49 1.53 3.83 -3.87
CA SER A 49 0.12 4.24 -3.76
C SER A 49 -0.68 3.71 -4.94
N VAL A 50 -2.00 3.93 -4.94
CA VAL A 50 -2.88 3.62 -6.06
C VAL A 50 -3.54 4.88 -6.58
N THR A 51 -3.76 4.95 -7.88
CA THR A 51 -4.49 6.04 -8.54
C THR A 51 -5.98 5.66 -8.71
N PRO A 52 -6.87 6.65 -8.93
CA PRO A 52 -8.29 6.38 -9.18
C PRO A 52 -8.57 5.49 -10.40
N ASP A 53 -7.65 5.47 -11.39
CA ASP A 53 -7.71 4.58 -12.56
C ASP A 53 -7.11 3.18 -12.30
N LEU A 54 -6.99 2.79 -11.02
CA LEU A 54 -6.53 1.48 -10.56
C LEU A 54 -5.10 1.12 -11.00
N ARG A 55 -4.23 2.13 -11.13
CA ARG A 55 -2.80 1.91 -11.37
C ARG A 55 -2.01 2.04 -10.07
N VAL A 56 -0.96 1.24 -9.98
CA VAL A 56 0.03 1.36 -8.90
C VAL A 56 1.00 2.48 -9.26
N LYS A 57 1.14 3.46 -8.36
CA LYS A 57 2.13 4.53 -8.47
C LYS A 57 3.28 4.24 -7.51
N ILE A 58 4.50 4.31 -8.03
CA ILE A 58 5.72 4.10 -7.25
C ILE A 58 6.43 5.45 -7.10
N SER A 59 6.79 5.78 -5.86
CA SER A 59 7.57 6.98 -5.56
C SER A 59 9.00 6.83 -6.10
N PRO A 60 9.56 7.84 -6.78
CA PRO A 60 10.97 7.82 -7.19
C PRO A 60 11.94 7.59 -6.02
N ARG A 61 11.55 8.00 -4.81
CA ARG A 61 12.30 7.82 -3.54
C ARG A 61 12.58 6.35 -3.22
N ILE A 62 11.85 5.40 -3.80
CA ILE A 62 12.10 3.97 -3.58
C ILE A 62 13.51 3.57 -4.01
N ARG A 63 14.07 4.24 -5.04
CA ARG A 63 15.43 4.00 -5.51
C ARG A 63 16.47 4.49 -4.49
N GLU A 64 16.17 5.58 -3.81
CA GLU A 64 17.04 6.14 -2.76
C GLU A 64 17.02 5.24 -1.52
N SER A 65 15.84 4.79 -1.07
CA SER A 65 15.71 3.86 0.06
C SER A 65 16.37 2.51 -0.20
N TRP A 66 16.37 2.02 -1.46
CA TRP A 66 17.10 0.82 -1.86
C TRP A 66 18.62 0.99 -1.75
N LEU A 67 19.14 2.19 -2.01
CA LEU A 67 20.57 2.49 -1.89
C LEU A 67 21.00 2.67 -0.43
N SER A 68 20.10 3.17 0.43
CA SER A 68 20.36 3.30 1.88
C SER A 68 20.40 1.95 2.61
N GLY A 69 19.87 0.87 2.02
CA GLY A 69 19.86 -0.48 2.58
C GLY A 69 21.07 -1.35 2.23
N LYS A 70 22.06 -0.83 1.49
CA LYS A 70 23.36 -1.50 1.35
C LYS A 70 24.20 -1.24 2.61
N SER A 71 24.09 -2.15 3.57
CA SER A 71 25.17 -2.44 4.53
C SER A 71 25.72 -3.83 4.28
#